data_AF-A0AAP5BFX2-F1
#
_entry.id   AF-A0AAP5BFX2-F1
#
_cell.length_a   1.000
_cell.length_b   1.000
_cell.length_c   1.000
_cell.angle_alpha   90.00
_cell.angle_beta   90.00
_cell.angle_gamma   90.00
#
_symmetry.space_group_name_H-M   'P 1'
#
loop_
_entity.id
_entity.type
_entity.pdbx_description
1 polymer ?
#
loop_
_entity_poly.entity_id
_entity_poly.type
_entity_poly.pdbx_seq_one_letter_code
_entity_poly.pdbx_strand_id
1 'polypeptide(L)'
;MQAVYDYRYVITCSTLPAVFKREFRKLVRNRIDSSLDVRTGRCYAVPAEAQCRRVAVLLEGFRVLRAGGFTPETPWNLKSKHLHYLRSRWSTEGLPEQAVAERLRHWREFVVWINKLGLLPILSRFPREAAPRSRHTRAPGGALVHDNTLLAIPVLTEAIVMAALTEHRGSLRKAAHALGTTTGAVCHALTGGRVRDEAIPGLTILN
;
A
#
# COMPACT_ATOMS: atom_id res chain seq x y z
N MET A 1 -7.28 19.30 8.74
CA MET A 1 -7.16 18.67 7.41
C MET A 1 -7.14 17.17 7.61
N GLN A 2 -8.19 16.45 7.19
CA GLN A 2 -8.21 14.99 7.33
C GLN A 2 -7.69 14.35 6.05
N ALA A 3 -6.63 13.55 6.20
CA ALA A 3 -6.00 12.86 5.10
C ALA A 3 -6.72 11.52 4.87
N VAL A 4 -7.17 11.26 3.64
CA VAL A 4 -7.90 10.04 3.27
C VAL A 4 -6.96 9.04 2.60
N TYR A 5 -6.80 7.88 3.25
CA TYR A 5 -6.02 6.78 2.71
C TYR A 5 -6.82 6.00 1.68
N ASP A 6 -6.41 6.06 0.41
CA ASP A 6 -6.93 5.20 -0.66
C ASP A 6 -5.77 4.58 -1.45
N TYR A 7 -5.64 3.25 -1.38
CA TYR A 7 -4.60 2.52 -2.09
C TYR A 7 -4.70 2.69 -3.62
N ARG A 8 -5.90 2.98 -4.15
CA ARG A 8 -6.11 3.20 -5.59
C ARG A 8 -5.44 4.49 -6.05
N TYR A 9 -5.49 5.53 -5.19
CA TYR A 9 -4.78 6.79 -5.39
C TYR A 9 -3.27 6.57 -5.33
N VAL A 10 -2.77 5.79 -4.35
CA VAL A 10 -1.35 5.41 -4.27
C VAL A 10 -0.86 4.74 -5.56
N ILE A 11 -1.66 3.83 -6.15
CA ILE A 11 -1.34 3.22 -7.45
C ILE A 11 -1.26 4.28 -8.54
N THR A 12 -2.22 5.20 -8.60
CA THR A 12 -2.25 6.29 -9.61
C THR A 12 -0.98 7.14 -9.56
N CYS A 13 -0.55 7.53 -8.36
CA CYS A 13 0.63 8.36 -8.11
C CYS A 13 1.96 7.69 -8.47
N SER A 14 1.98 6.36 -8.65
CA SER A 14 3.22 5.68 -9.02
C SER A 14 3.67 6.00 -10.45
N THR A 15 4.99 6.04 -10.64
CA THR A 15 5.66 6.28 -11.94
C THR A 15 5.72 5.03 -12.83
N LEU A 16 5.12 3.92 -12.39
CA LEU A 16 5.08 2.69 -13.17
C LEU A 16 4.18 2.85 -14.42
N PRO A 17 4.43 2.07 -15.49
CA PRO A 17 3.64 2.16 -16.72
C PRO A 17 2.14 1.94 -16.48
N ALA A 18 1.30 2.60 -17.29
CA ALA A 18 -0.15 2.52 -17.17
C ALA A 18 -0.70 1.08 -17.22
N VAL A 19 -0.13 0.24 -18.09
CA VAL A 19 -0.47 -1.19 -18.19
C VAL A 19 -0.16 -1.90 -16.88
N PHE A 20 1.04 -1.69 -16.32
CA PHE A 20 1.41 -2.26 -15.02
C PHE A 20 0.47 -1.81 -13.91
N LYS A 21 0.17 -0.50 -13.82
CA LYS A 21 -0.75 0.06 -12.82
C LYS A 21 -2.14 -0.57 -12.89
N ARG A 22 -2.67 -0.75 -14.10
CA ARG A 22 -3.98 -1.40 -14.33
C ARG A 22 -3.98 -2.85 -13.85
N GLU A 23 -2.97 -3.62 -14.23
CA GLU A 23 -2.82 -5.02 -13.84
C GLU A 23 -2.59 -5.18 -12.33
N PHE A 24 -1.78 -4.31 -11.72
CA PHE A 24 -1.57 -4.25 -10.28
C PHE A 24 -2.87 -3.90 -9.54
N ARG A 25 -3.66 -2.95 -10.06
CA ARG A 25 -4.97 -2.59 -9.48
C ARG A 25 -5.96 -3.75 -9.52
N LYS A 26 -5.96 -4.55 -10.59
CA LYS A 26 -6.77 -5.79 -10.65
C LYS A 26 -6.30 -6.81 -9.62
N LEU A 27 -4.98 -6.98 -9.47
CA LEU A 27 -4.38 -7.94 -8.55
C LEU A 27 -4.77 -7.65 -7.09
N VAL A 28 -4.68 -6.40 -6.64
CA VAL A 28 -4.90 -6.05 -5.23
C VAL A 28 -6.38 -5.94 -4.86
N ARG A 29 -7.26 -5.82 -5.86
CA ARG A 29 -8.71 -5.78 -5.66
C ARG A 29 -9.14 -7.05 -4.91
N ASN A 30 -9.86 -6.88 -3.80
CA ASN A 30 -10.38 -7.94 -2.92
C ASN A 30 -9.29 -8.77 -2.18
N ARG A 31 -8.02 -8.34 -2.20
CA ARG A 31 -6.92 -9.00 -1.48
C ARG A 31 -6.23 -8.09 -0.48
N ILE A 32 -6.36 -6.79 -0.68
CA ILE A 32 -5.69 -5.78 0.13
C ILE A 32 -6.41 -5.51 1.45
N ASP A 33 -7.73 -5.71 1.46
CA ASP A 33 -8.66 -5.37 2.54
C ASP A 33 -8.75 -6.41 3.66
N SER A 34 -8.24 -7.61 3.41
CA SER A 34 -8.27 -8.72 4.35
C SER A 34 -6.87 -9.31 4.54
N SER A 35 -6.59 -9.72 5.79
CA SER A 35 -5.39 -10.48 6.13
C SER A 35 -5.80 -11.70 6.93
N LEU A 36 -5.29 -12.87 6.53
CA LEU A 36 -5.51 -14.13 7.25
C LEU A 36 -4.44 -14.29 8.33
N ASP A 37 -4.86 -14.45 9.58
CA ASP A 37 -3.99 -14.94 10.64
C ASP A 37 -3.92 -16.46 10.54
N VAL A 38 -2.78 -16.97 10.06
CA VAL A 38 -2.55 -18.40 9.87
C VAL A 38 -2.63 -19.19 11.18
N ARG A 39 -2.33 -18.56 12.33
CA ARG A 39 -2.36 -19.23 13.64
C ARG A 39 -3.77 -19.46 14.15
N THR A 40 -4.69 -18.54 13.85
CA THR A 40 -6.07 -18.57 14.36
C THR A 40 -7.10 -18.90 13.28
N GLY A 41 -6.70 -18.93 12.01
CA GLY A 41 -7.59 -19.11 10.86
C GLY A 41 -8.53 -17.94 10.61
N ARG A 42 -8.37 -16.81 11.32
CA ARG A 42 -9.28 -15.66 11.25
C ARG A 42 -8.85 -14.65 10.20
N CYS A 43 -9.81 -14.14 9.45
CA CYS A 43 -9.62 -13.00 8.57
C CYS A 43 -9.88 -11.70 9.33
N TYR A 44 -8.96 -10.75 9.21
CA TYR A 44 -9.09 -9.42 9.81
C TYR A 44 -9.14 -8.36 8.71
N ALA A 45 -10.00 -7.37 8.92
CA ALA A 45 -10.02 -6.17 8.09
C ALA A 45 -8.71 -5.40 8.27
N VAL A 46 -8.06 -5.05 7.16
CA VAL A 46 -6.81 -4.30 7.15
C VAL A 46 -7.15 -2.80 7.14
N PRO A 47 -6.67 -1.99 8.10
CA PRO A 47 -6.90 -0.54 8.09
C PRO A 47 -6.42 0.12 6.79
N ALA A 48 -7.12 1.16 6.32
CA ALA A 48 -6.84 1.81 5.04
C ALA A 48 -5.39 2.32 4.90
N GLU A 49 -4.80 2.84 5.98
CA GLU A 49 -3.39 3.23 5.99
C GLU A 49 -2.46 2.03 5.74
N ALA A 50 -2.69 0.91 6.42
CA ALA A 50 -1.90 -0.31 6.26
C ALA A 50 -2.02 -0.88 4.84
N GLN A 51 -3.21 -0.78 4.22
CA GLN A 51 -3.40 -1.11 2.81
C GLN A 51 -2.52 -0.24 1.90
N CYS A 52 -2.55 1.08 2.11
CA CYS A 52 -1.75 2.04 1.34
C CYS A 52 -0.25 1.80 1.52
N ARG A 53 0.20 1.52 2.75
CA ARG A 53 1.59 1.21 3.07
C ARG A 53 2.07 -0.03 2.31
N ARG A 54 1.31 -1.13 2.37
CA ARG A 54 1.62 -2.37 1.63
C ARG A 54 1.73 -2.10 0.13
N VAL A 55 0.77 -1.37 -0.44
CA VAL A 55 0.79 -1.01 -1.86
C VAL A 55 2.00 -0.14 -2.21
N ALA A 56 2.30 0.88 -1.41
CA ALA A 56 3.47 1.75 -1.63
C ALA A 56 4.79 0.96 -1.63
N VAL A 57 4.98 0.07 -0.64
CA VAL A 57 6.17 -0.80 -0.55
C VAL A 57 6.33 -1.69 -1.79
N LEU A 58 5.23 -2.27 -2.28
CA LEU A 58 5.26 -3.13 -3.46
C LEU A 58 5.58 -2.34 -4.74
N LEU A 59 4.89 -1.22 -4.95
CA LEU A 59 5.12 -0.35 -6.12
C LEU A 59 6.55 0.20 -6.12
N GLU A 60 7.07 0.57 -4.95
CA GLU A 60 8.46 1.01 -4.82
C GLU A 60 9.44 -0.09 -5.21
N GLY A 61 9.25 -1.33 -4.74
CA GLY A 61 10.16 -2.40 -5.14
C GLY A 61 10.07 -2.70 -6.65
N PHE A 62 8.90 -2.57 -7.28
CA PHE A 62 8.81 -2.63 -8.75
C PHE A 62 9.52 -1.47 -9.45
N ARG A 63 9.50 -0.26 -8.87
CA ARG A 63 10.27 0.89 -9.36
C ARG A 63 11.77 0.62 -9.25
N VAL A 64 12.24 0.09 -8.12
CA VAL A 64 13.64 -0.30 -7.90
C VAL A 64 14.08 -1.38 -8.89
N LEU A 65 13.24 -2.37 -9.18
CA LEU A 65 13.52 -3.36 -10.22
C LEU A 65 13.73 -2.71 -11.59
N ARG A 66 12.88 -1.74 -11.94
CA ARG A 66 13.03 -1.00 -13.22
C ARG A 66 14.28 -0.15 -13.27
N ALA A 67 14.62 0.53 -12.18
CA ALA A 67 15.88 1.26 -12.07
C ALA A 67 17.10 0.33 -12.19
N GLY A 68 16.98 -0.93 -11.75
CA GLY A 68 17.98 -1.97 -11.91
C GLY A 68 18.03 -2.64 -13.29
N GLY A 69 17.31 -2.13 -14.29
CA GLY A 69 17.30 -2.66 -15.66
C GLY A 69 16.31 -3.81 -15.91
N PHE A 70 15.50 -4.20 -14.91
CA PHE A 70 14.43 -5.18 -15.13
C PHE A 70 13.17 -4.52 -15.69
N THR A 71 12.49 -5.14 -16.64
CA THR A 71 11.27 -4.57 -17.24
C THR A 71 10.04 -5.44 -16.98
N PRO A 72 9.59 -5.62 -15.72
CA PRO A 72 8.34 -6.33 -15.47
C PRO A 72 7.18 -5.52 -16.09
N GLU A 73 6.54 -6.09 -17.10
CA GLU A 73 5.38 -5.49 -17.78
C GLU A 73 4.12 -5.55 -16.90
N THR A 74 3.98 -6.65 -16.17
CA THR A 74 2.88 -6.90 -15.24
C THR A 74 3.41 -7.40 -13.89
N PRO A 75 2.63 -7.28 -12.80
CA PRO A 75 3.00 -7.83 -11.49
C PRO A 75 3.26 -9.35 -11.52
N TRP A 76 2.63 -10.09 -12.45
CA TRP A 76 2.84 -11.53 -12.60
C TRP A 76 4.17 -11.90 -13.24
N ASN A 77 4.91 -10.96 -13.83
CA ASN A 77 6.25 -11.24 -14.38
C ASN A 77 7.34 -11.37 -13.30
N LEU A 78 6.99 -11.38 -12.01
CA LEU A 78 7.95 -11.58 -10.92
C LEU A 78 8.67 -12.95 -11.03
N LYS A 79 10.00 -12.96 -10.91
CA LYS A 79 10.87 -14.15 -10.98
C LYS A 79 11.91 -14.10 -9.84
N SER A 80 12.57 -15.21 -9.56
CA SER A 80 13.59 -15.34 -8.52
C SER A 80 14.67 -14.26 -8.59
N LYS A 81 15.19 -13.97 -9.79
CA LYS A 81 16.22 -12.94 -10.01
C LYS A 81 15.80 -11.54 -9.52
N HIS A 82 14.51 -11.20 -9.62
CA HIS A 82 13.99 -9.92 -9.15
C HIS A 82 14.07 -9.82 -7.62
N LEU A 83 13.68 -10.90 -6.93
CA LEU A 83 13.72 -10.93 -5.46
C LEU A 83 15.15 -10.94 -4.91
N HIS A 84 16.07 -11.66 -5.56
CA HIS A 84 17.49 -11.59 -5.21
C HIS A 84 18.06 -10.19 -5.39
N TYR A 85 17.72 -9.50 -6.49
CA TYR A 85 18.13 -8.12 -6.70
C TYR A 85 17.59 -7.20 -5.60
N LEU A 86 16.29 -7.27 -5.30
CA LEU A 86 15.68 -6.46 -4.23
C LEU A 86 16.34 -6.70 -2.86
N ARG A 87 16.63 -7.96 -2.53
CA ARG A 87 17.33 -8.30 -1.28
C ARG A 87 18.73 -7.72 -1.23
N SER A 88 19.51 -7.88 -2.30
CA SER A 88 20.84 -7.30 -2.39
C SER A 88 20.79 -5.78 -2.22
N ARG A 89 19.84 -5.11 -2.87
CA ARG A 89 19.61 -3.66 -2.73
C ARG A 89 19.32 -3.26 -1.28
N TRP A 90 18.41 -3.95 -0.59
CA TRP A 90 18.10 -3.62 0.80
C TRP A 90 19.27 -3.85 1.75
N SER A 91 20.12 -4.84 1.50
CA SER A 91 21.37 -5.04 2.25
C SER A 91 22.36 -3.89 2.01
N THR A 92 22.49 -3.41 0.78
CA THR A 92 23.39 -2.29 0.46
C THR A 92 22.87 -0.92 0.91
N GLU A 93 21.56 -0.76 1.04
CA GLU A 93 20.91 0.49 1.48
C GLU A 93 21.11 0.78 2.99
N GLY A 94 21.66 -0.17 3.77
CA GLY A 94 21.93 0.03 5.20
C GLY A 94 20.66 0.21 6.05
N LEU A 95 19.52 -0.30 5.59
CA LEU A 95 18.24 -0.14 6.27
C LEU A 95 18.22 -0.88 7.62
N PRO A 96 17.49 -0.36 8.62
CA PRO A 96 17.32 -1.05 9.89
C PRO A 96 16.62 -2.41 9.69
N GLU A 97 16.98 -3.40 10.51
CA GLU A 97 16.45 -4.78 10.39
C GLU A 97 14.91 -4.81 10.38
N GLN A 98 14.26 -3.95 11.18
CA GLN A 98 12.80 -3.86 11.21
C GLN A 98 12.21 -3.39 9.87
N ALA A 99 12.81 -2.39 9.21
CA ALA A 99 12.34 -1.91 7.91
C ALA A 99 12.50 -2.99 6.81
N VAL A 100 13.61 -3.73 6.86
CA VAL A 100 13.85 -4.85 5.95
C VAL A 100 12.83 -5.98 6.20
N ALA A 101 12.55 -6.31 7.45
CA ALA A 101 11.55 -7.31 7.83
C ALA A 101 10.13 -6.90 7.37
N GLU A 102 9.78 -5.63 7.48
CA GLU A 102 8.51 -5.08 6.99
C GLU A 102 8.39 -5.19 5.46
N ARG A 103 9.44 -4.82 4.71
CA ARG A 103 9.47 -5.02 3.25
C ARG A 103 9.29 -6.50 2.90
N LEU A 104 10.05 -7.39 3.53
CA LEU A 104 9.94 -8.84 3.31
C LEU A 104 8.52 -9.37 3.59
N ARG A 105 7.86 -8.91 4.66
CA ARG A 105 6.48 -9.29 4.99
C ARG A 105 5.53 -8.95 3.83
N HIS A 106 5.57 -7.72 3.32
CA HIS A 106 4.71 -7.29 2.22
C HIS A 106 4.99 -8.06 0.93
N TRP A 107 6.26 -8.34 0.63
CA TRP A 107 6.65 -9.14 -0.53
C TRP A 107 6.20 -10.60 -0.42
N ARG A 108 6.18 -11.20 0.78
CA ARG A 108 5.67 -12.57 0.98
C ARG A 108 4.18 -12.65 0.69
N GLU A 109 3.40 -11.70 1.19
CA GLU A 109 1.96 -11.60 0.93
C GLU A 109 1.70 -11.44 -0.57
N PHE A 110 2.47 -10.58 -1.25
CA PHE A 110 2.38 -10.42 -2.69
C PHE A 110 2.66 -11.71 -3.47
N VAL A 111 3.70 -12.45 -3.09
CA VAL A 111 4.05 -13.74 -3.71
C VAL A 111 2.91 -14.76 -3.57
N VAL A 112 2.21 -14.76 -2.43
CA VAL A 112 1.01 -15.57 -2.23
C VAL A 112 -0.11 -15.11 -3.17
N TRP A 113 -0.35 -13.80 -3.31
CA TRP A 113 -1.40 -13.27 -4.19
C TRP A 113 -1.20 -13.61 -5.67
N ILE A 114 0.04 -13.73 -6.14
CA ILE A 114 0.35 -14.11 -7.53
C ILE A 114 0.54 -15.62 -7.70
N ASN A 115 0.27 -16.42 -6.65
CA ASN A 115 0.43 -17.88 -6.63
C ASN A 115 1.83 -18.36 -7.05
N LYS A 116 2.89 -17.69 -6.58
CA LYS A 116 4.28 -18.07 -6.87
C LYS A 116 5.02 -18.55 -5.63
N LEU A 117 4.44 -19.50 -4.91
CA LEU A 117 4.93 -19.95 -3.59
C LEU A 117 6.40 -20.42 -3.59
N GLY A 118 6.91 -20.93 -4.72
CA GLY A 118 8.33 -21.27 -4.88
C GLY A 118 9.31 -20.10 -4.73
N LEU A 119 8.82 -18.86 -4.70
CA LEU A 119 9.62 -17.66 -4.43
C LEU A 119 9.72 -17.33 -2.92
N LEU A 120 8.89 -17.94 -2.07
CA LEU A 120 8.89 -17.69 -0.62
C LEU A 120 10.24 -18.01 0.06
N PRO A 121 10.99 -19.08 -0.31
CA PRO A 121 12.30 -19.34 0.28
C PRO A 121 13.29 -18.19 0.08
N ILE A 122 13.20 -17.45 -1.04
CA ILE A 122 14.06 -16.28 -1.29
C ILE A 122 13.70 -15.15 -0.32
N LEU A 123 12.43 -15.03 0.07
CA LEU A 123 11.96 -14.02 1.01
C LEU A 123 12.06 -14.47 2.48
N SER A 124 12.59 -15.67 2.76
CA SER A 124 12.84 -16.14 4.12
C SER A 124 13.87 -15.25 4.82
N ARG A 125 13.92 -15.32 6.16
CA ARG A 125 14.75 -14.40 6.98
C ARG A 125 16.19 -14.44 6.48
N PHE A 126 16.84 -13.26 6.44
CA PHE A 126 18.27 -13.16 6.11
C PHE A 126 19.07 -14.18 6.94
N PRO A 127 19.94 -15.01 6.33
CA PRO A 127 20.95 -15.70 7.09
C PRO A 127 21.80 -14.64 7.76
N ARG A 128 21.72 -14.61 9.09
CA ARG A 128 22.54 -13.76 9.93
C ARG A 128 23.93 -14.39 9.97
N GLU A 129 24.93 -13.69 9.44
CA GLU A 129 26.31 -14.00 9.75
C GLU A 129 26.68 -13.28 11.07
N ALA A 130 27.02 -14.10 12.07
CA ALA A 130 27.58 -13.85 13.41
C ALA A 130 26.85 -12.94 14.44
N ALA A 131 26.29 -13.57 15.50
CA ALA A 131 26.77 -13.52 16.90
C ALA A 131 25.63 -13.88 17.89
N PRO A 132 25.79 -14.85 18.81
CA PRO A 132 24.70 -15.27 19.69
C PRO A 132 24.42 -14.20 20.74
N ARG A 133 23.17 -13.75 20.89
CA ARG A 133 22.74 -13.03 22.10
C ARG A 133 21.41 -13.56 22.62
N SER A 134 21.56 -14.08 23.84
CA SER A 134 20.67 -14.51 24.92
C SER A 134 19.16 -14.29 24.85
N ARG A 135 18.47 -15.22 25.51
CA ARG A 135 17.04 -15.30 25.81
C ARG A 135 16.57 -14.18 26.77
N HIS A 136 15.25 -13.98 26.72
CA HIS A 136 14.39 -13.24 27.63
C HIS A 136 14.23 -11.74 27.36
N THR A 137 13.17 -11.39 26.62
CA THR A 137 12.27 -10.33 27.08
C THR A 137 10.84 -10.56 26.55
N ARG A 138 9.90 -10.51 27.49
CA ARG A 138 8.45 -10.63 27.36
C ARG A 138 7.90 -9.51 26.48
N ALA A 139 7.06 -9.85 25.51
CA ALA A 139 6.37 -8.89 24.65
C ALA A 139 5.41 -8.02 25.47
N PRO A 140 5.39 -6.69 25.27
CA PRO A 140 4.20 -5.90 25.48
C PRO A 140 3.44 -5.78 24.15
N GLY A 141 2.14 -6.07 24.19
CA GLY A 141 1.20 -5.54 23.23
C GLY A 141 1.22 -4.02 23.36
N GLY A 142 1.74 -3.36 22.34
CA GLY A 142 1.83 -1.91 22.25
C GLY A 142 1.79 -1.54 20.78
N ALA A 143 0.94 -0.59 20.43
CA ALA A 143 0.80 -0.03 19.10
C ALA A 143 2.19 0.28 18.51
N LEU A 144 2.58 -0.45 17.45
CA LEU A 144 3.82 -0.22 16.75
C LEU A 144 3.68 1.02 15.86
N VAL A 145 3.73 2.19 16.49
CA VAL A 145 4.10 3.43 15.82
C VAL A 145 5.62 3.48 15.85
N HIS A 146 6.25 2.93 14.81
CA HIS A 146 7.69 3.06 14.60
C HIS A 146 7.96 3.76 13.28
N ASP A 147 8.69 4.85 13.43
CA ASP A 147 9.10 5.85 12.47
C ASP A 147 10.10 5.26 11.46
N ASN A 148 9.61 4.37 10.59
CA ASN A 148 10.44 3.64 9.63
C ASN A 148 10.59 4.48 8.36
N THR A 149 11.60 5.36 8.30
CA THR A 149 12.23 5.90 7.06
C THR A 149 11.24 5.98 5.88
N LEU A 150 10.17 6.74 6.11
CA LEU A 150 8.84 6.47 5.57
C LEU A 150 8.83 6.66 4.06
N LEU A 151 8.58 5.58 3.31
CA LEU A 151 8.02 5.73 1.97
C LEU A 151 6.80 6.64 2.12
N ALA A 152 6.90 7.86 1.60
CA ALA A 152 5.85 8.85 1.71
C ALA A 152 4.61 8.30 1.03
N ILE A 153 3.63 7.87 1.84
CA ILE A 153 2.39 7.30 1.34
C ILE A 153 1.58 8.47 0.76
N PRO A 154 1.27 8.48 -0.55
CA PRO A 154 0.39 9.50 -1.11
C PRO A 154 -0.97 9.40 -0.43
N VAL A 155 -1.41 10.51 0.18
CA VAL A 155 -2.72 10.59 0.83
C VAL A 155 -3.60 11.56 0.07
N LEU A 156 -4.87 11.22 -0.07
CA LEU A 156 -5.85 12.08 -0.71
C LEU A 156 -6.24 13.20 0.27
N THR A 157 -5.96 14.43 -0.08
CA THR A 157 -6.31 15.62 0.72
C THR A 157 -7.40 16.43 0.04
N GLU A 158 -8.09 17.25 0.82
CA GLU A 158 -9.09 18.20 0.31
C GLU A 158 -8.52 19.08 -0.80
N ALA A 159 -7.31 19.61 -0.63
CA ALA A 159 -6.66 20.47 -1.63
C ALA A 159 -6.46 19.75 -2.98
N ILE A 160 -6.02 18.49 -2.95
CA ILE A 160 -5.84 17.66 -4.16
C ILE A 160 -7.19 17.43 -4.84
N VAL A 161 -8.22 17.14 -4.05
CA VAL A 161 -9.58 16.94 -4.57
C VAL A 161 -10.15 18.21 -5.18
N MET A 162 -10.00 19.35 -4.51
CA MET A 162 -10.49 20.64 -4.99
C MET A 162 -9.79 21.08 -6.28
N ALA A 163 -8.48 20.83 -6.40
CA ALA A 163 -7.75 21.07 -7.64
C ALA A 163 -8.32 20.23 -8.80
N ALA A 164 -8.52 18.92 -8.59
CA ALA A 164 -9.07 18.02 -9.60
C ALA A 164 -10.53 18.38 -9.97
N LEU A 165 -11.33 18.83 -9.01
CA LEU A 165 -12.69 19.31 -9.27
C LEU A 165 -12.70 20.58 -10.10
N THR A 166 -11.81 21.52 -9.80
CA THR A 166 -11.69 22.78 -10.54
C THR A 166 -11.31 22.49 -12.01
N GLU A 167 -10.30 21.64 -12.22
CA GLU A 167 -9.87 21.21 -13.57
C GLU A 167 -11.02 20.56 -14.36
N HIS A 168 -11.86 19.77 -13.69
CA HIS A 168 -12.97 19.04 -14.33
C HIS A 168 -14.34 19.69 -14.14
N ARG A 169 -14.39 21.02 -13.92
CA ARG A 169 -15.62 21.83 -13.85
C ARG A 169 -16.65 21.30 -12.85
N GLY A 170 -16.19 20.91 -11.66
CA GLY A 170 -17.01 20.37 -10.58
C GLY A 170 -17.51 18.95 -10.77
N SER A 171 -17.10 18.24 -11.84
CA SER A 171 -17.56 16.86 -12.08
C SER A 171 -16.86 15.86 -11.16
N LEU A 172 -17.56 15.42 -10.11
CA LEU A 172 -17.07 14.40 -9.15
C LEU A 172 -16.59 13.12 -9.83
N ARG A 173 -17.32 12.62 -10.84
CA ARG A 173 -16.94 11.41 -11.57
C ARG A 173 -15.63 11.59 -12.33
N LYS A 174 -15.44 12.73 -13.00
CA LYS A 174 -14.21 13.02 -13.75
C LYS A 174 -13.02 13.24 -12.80
N ALA A 175 -13.21 13.97 -11.71
CA ALA A 175 -12.19 14.16 -10.67
C ALA A 175 -11.76 12.83 -10.04
N ALA A 176 -12.72 11.97 -9.64
CA ALA A 176 -12.43 10.65 -9.12
C ALA A 176 -11.66 9.78 -10.14
N HIS A 177 -12.05 9.85 -11.42
CA HIS A 177 -11.37 9.12 -12.49
C HIS A 177 -9.93 9.59 -12.69
N ALA A 178 -9.68 10.90 -12.73
CA ALA A 178 -8.35 11.49 -12.91
C ALA A 178 -7.41 11.13 -11.75
N LEU A 179 -7.93 11.18 -10.52
CA LEU A 179 -7.21 10.75 -9.32
C LEU A 179 -7.11 9.20 -9.23
N GLY A 180 -7.84 8.47 -10.07
CA GLY A 180 -7.92 7.02 -10.07
C GLY A 180 -8.41 6.43 -8.75
N THR A 181 -9.33 7.15 -8.09
CA THR A 181 -10.00 6.80 -6.83
C THR A 181 -11.52 6.64 -7.07
N THR A 182 -12.32 6.56 -6.01
CA THR A 182 -13.79 6.51 -6.08
C THR A 182 -14.40 7.87 -5.75
N THR A 183 -15.61 8.11 -6.24
CA THR A 183 -16.38 9.31 -5.85
C THR A 183 -16.63 9.36 -4.34
N GLY A 184 -16.79 8.20 -3.69
CA GLY A 184 -16.91 8.12 -2.23
C GLY A 184 -15.67 8.64 -1.49
N ALA A 185 -14.47 8.26 -1.94
CA ALA A 185 -13.22 8.76 -1.34
C ALA A 185 -13.02 10.25 -1.57
N VAL A 186 -13.38 10.76 -2.76
CA VAL A 186 -13.41 12.20 -3.07
C VAL A 186 -14.34 12.94 -2.12
N CYS A 187 -15.58 12.46 -1.96
CA CYS A 187 -16.53 13.06 -1.02
C CYS A 187 -16.02 13.01 0.43
N HIS A 188 -15.46 11.88 0.86
CA HIS A 188 -14.92 11.73 2.21
C HIS A 188 -13.77 12.71 2.50
N ALA A 189 -12.93 12.99 1.50
CA ALA A 189 -11.85 13.98 1.61
C ALA A 189 -12.37 15.42 1.71
N LEU A 190 -13.49 15.73 1.05
CA LEU A 190 -14.14 17.04 1.15
C LEU A 190 -14.89 17.24 2.47
N THR A 191 -15.57 16.20 2.97
CA THR A 191 -16.40 16.32 4.19
C THR A 191 -15.61 16.09 5.48
N GLY A 192 -14.32 15.75 5.39
CA GLY A 192 -13.51 15.40 6.56
C GLY A 192 -14.15 14.26 7.34
N GLY A 193 -14.61 13.22 6.65
CA GLY A 193 -15.21 12.04 7.30
C GLY A 193 -16.50 12.30 8.09
N ARG A 194 -17.10 13.50 8.04
CA ARG A 194 -18.42 13.74 8.62
C ARG A 194 -19.45 12.90 7.87
N VAL A 195 -20.03 11.93 8.57
CA VAL A 195 -21.22 11.19 8.13
C VAL A 195 -22.36 12.21 7.97
N ARG A 196 -23.17 12.08 6.92
CA ARG A 196 -24.35 12.92 6.64
C ARG A 196 -25.49 12.71 7.67
N ASP A 197 -25.18 12.51 8.95
CA ASP A 197 -26.17 12.36 10.03
C ASP A 197 -26.35 13.63 10.87
N GLU A 198 -25.52 14.66 10.67
CA GLU A 198 -25.90 16.00 11.12
C GLU A 198 -26.74 16.63 10.02
N ALA A 199 -28.06 16.53 10.19
CA ALA A 199 -29.04 17.34 9.51
C ALA A 199 -28.51 18.78 9.43
N ILE A 200 -28.24 19.25 8.21
CA ILE A 200 -27.97 20.66 7.96
C ILE A 200 -29.23 21.40 8.43
N PRO A 201 -29.16 22.32 9.41
CA PRO A 201 -30.31 23.13 9.76
C PRO A 201 -30.65 23.99 8.54
N GLY A 202 -31.78 23.69 7.88
CA GLY A 202 -32.31 24.51 6.79
C GLY A 202 -32.57 23.85 5.44
N LEU A 203 -32.39 22.53 5.27
CA LEU A 203 -32.82 21.82 4.05
C LEU A 203 -33.91 20.79 4.36
N THR A 204 -35.14 21.27 4.45
CA THR A 204 -36.34 20.43 4.33
C THR A 204 -36.45 19.98 2.86
N ILE A 205 -36.24 18.69 2.62
CA ILE A 205 -36.69 18.05 1.37
C ILE A 205 -38.18 17.75 1.61
N LEU A 206 -39.05 18.50 0.92
CA LEU A 206 -40.46 18.14 0.80
C LEU A 206 -40.56 16.87 -0.04
N ASN A 207 -41.26 15.87 0.50
CA ASN A 207 -41.66 14.65 -0.22
C ASN A 207 -42.57 14.97 -1.40
#